data_AF-A0A401P5R9-F1
#
_entry.id   AF-A0A401P5R9-F1
#
_cell.length_a   1.000
_cell.length_b   1.000
_cell.length_c   1.000
_cell.angle_alpha   90.00
_cell.angle_beta   90.00
_cell.angle_gamma   90.00
#
_symmetry.space_group_name_H-M   'P 1'
#
loop_
_entity.id
_entity.type
_entity.pdbx_description
1 polymer ?
#
loop_
_entity_poly.entity_id
_entity_poly.type
_entity_poly.pdbx_seq_one_letter_code
_entity_poly.pdbx_strand_id
1 'polypeptide(L)'
;KVHEEIDRVVGKERKPTSEDREEMPYTNAVIHETQSLGNVIPNSLPHQTYRDKEVMGYRIPKGTIIIPNLSSAMFDENIWSTPHQFNPGHFLNLEGKLVKPEAFIPFSAANVGDLRSH
;
A
#
# COMPACT_ATOMS: atom_id res chain seq x y z
N LYS A 1 6.12 -21.90 -4.00
CA LYS A 1 5.07 -21.20 -3.20
C LYS A 1 3.97 -20.56 -4.04
N VAL A 2 4.20 -19.46 -4.79
CA VAL A 2 3.11 -18.84 -5.61
C VAL A 2 2.51 -19.82 -6.62
N HIS A 3 3.34 -20.51 -7.40
CA HIS A 3 2.84 -21.51 -8.36
C HIS A 3 2.11 -22.67 -7.68
N GLU A 4 2.59 -23.14 -6.53
CA GLU A 4 1.89 -24.19 -5.74
C GLU A 4 0.49 -23.73 -5.29
N GLU A 5 0.35 -22.46 -4.88
CA GLU A 5 -0.94 -21.89 -4.49
C GLU A 5 -1.87 -21.71 -5.70
N ILE A 6 -1.36 -21.26 -6.84
CA ILE A 6 -2.12 -21.19 -8.10
C ILE A 6 -2.61 -22.57 -8.51
N ASP A 7 -1.73 -23.57 -8.53
CA ASP A 7 -2.07 -24.95 -8.90
C ASP A 7 -3.13 -25.53 -7.94
N ARG A 8 -3.08 -25.19 -6.65
CA ARG A 8 -4.05 -25.64 -5.63
C ARG A 8 -5.42 -24.99 -5.77
N VAL A 9 -5.48 -23.67 -5.99
CA VAL A 9 -6.75 -22.90 -5.96
C VAL A 9 -7.39 -22.81 -7.34
N VAL A 10 -6.59 -22.51 -8.36
CA VAL A 10 -7.05 -22.32 -9.75
C VAL A 10 -7.01 -23.64 -10.52
N GLY A 11 -5.93 -24.41 -10.35
CA GLY A 11 -5.64 -25.57 -11.18
C GLY A 11 -5.23 -25.19 -12.60
N LYS A 12 -5.15 -26.19 -13.48
CA LYS A 12 -4.63 -26.03 -14.87
C LYS A 12 -5.72 -25.93 -15.94
N GLU A 13 -6.96 -26.26 -15.58
CA GLU A 13 -8.06 -26.43 -16.54
C GLU A 13 -8.87 -25.16 -16.79
N ARG A 14 -8.70 -24.13 -15.95
CA ARG A 14 -9.43 -22.86 -16.05
C ARG A 14 -8.51 -21.66 -15.91
N LYS A 15 -9.00 -20.50 -16.35
CA LYS A 15 -8.32 -19.23 -16.12
C LYS A 15 -8.55 -18.73 -14.69
N PRO A 16 -7.59 -17.99 -14.10
CA PRO A 16 -7.81 -17.27 -12.85
C PRO A 16 -8.94 -16.24 -12.96
N THR A 17 -9.63 -16.02 -11.85
CA THR A 17 -10.73 -15.06 -11.67
C THR A 17 -10.43 -14.13 -10.50
N SER A 18 -11.26 -13.10 -10.28
CA SER A 18 -11.00 -12.16 -9.18
C SER A 18 -11.38 -12.75 -7.82
N GLU A 19 -12.34 -13.68 -7.83
CA GLU A 19 -12.84 -14.41 -6.68
C GLU A 19 -11.78 -15.33 -6.08
N ASP A 20 -10.88 -15.89 -6.91
CA ASP A 20 -9.77 -16.73 -6.46
C ASP A 20 -8.84 -16.02 -5.47
N ARG A 21 -8.83 -14.69 -5.49
CA ARG A 21 -7.97 -13.88 -4.61
C ARG A 21 -8.24 -14.12 -3.13
N GLU A 22 -9.46 -14.46 -2.74
CA GLU A 22 -9.79 -14.70 -1.32
C GLU A 22 -9.08 -15.94 -0.76
N GLU A 23 -8.83 -16.93 -1.62
CA GLU A 23 -8.20 -18.21 -1.27
C GLU A 23 -6.69 -18.25 -1.59
N MET A 24 -6.11 -17.12 -2.04
CA MET A 24 -4.71 -17.00 -2.46
C MET A 24 -3.93 -15.95 -1.64
N PRO A 25 -3.84 -16.10 -0.31
CA PRO A 25 -3.23 -15.10 0.56
C PRO A 25 -1.74 -14.90 0.25
N TYR A 26 -0.98 -15.95 -0.09
CA TYR A 26 0.45 -15.82 -0.36
C TYR A 26 0.73 -15.06 -1.66
N THR A 27 -0.08 -15.30 -2.69
CA THR A 27 0.01 -14.61 -3.98
C THR A 27 -0.34 -13.13 -3.83
N ASN A 28 -1.40 -12.80 -3.07
CA ASN A 28 -1.72 -11.40 -2.76
C ASN A 28 -0.61 -10.73 -1.94
N ALA A 29 -0.03 -11.43 -0.98
CA ALA A 29 1.09 -10.91 -0.18
C ALA A 29 2.32 -10.61 -1.05
N VAL A 30 2.64 -11.48 -2.02
CA VAL A 30 3.71 -11.24 -3.00
C VAL A 30 3.41 -10.01 -3.86
N ILE A 31 2.17 -9.84 -4.34
CA ILE A 31 1.77 -8.65 -5.12
C ILE A 31 1.93 -7.37 -4.29
N HIS A 32 1.46 -7.37 -3.04
CA HIS A 32 1.58 -6.21 -2.15
C HIS A 32 3.03 -5.90 -1.80
N GLU A 33 3.85 -6.91 -1.55
CA GLU A 33 5.28 -6.72 -1.31
C GLU A 33 6.00 -6.16 -2.55
N THR A 34 5.65 -6.62 -3.74
CA THR A 34 6.16 -6.04 -5.00
C THR A 34 5.77 -4.56 -5.12
N GLN A 35 4.55 -4.18 -4.76
CA GLN A 35 4.10 -2.78 -4.76
C GLN A 35 4.84 -1.95 -3.72
N SER A 36 5.05 -2.49 -2.52
CA SER A 36 5.73 -1.81 -1.40
C SER A 36 7.20 -1.55 -1.74
N LEU A 37 7.96 -2.62 -2.04
CA LEU A 37 9.40 -2.53 -2.31
C LEU A 37 9.69 -1.86 -3.65
N GLY A 38 8.84 -2.09 -4.66
CA GLY A 38 8.98 -1.45 -5.97
C GLY A 38 8.88 0.06 -5.90
N ASN A 39 8.11 0.61 -4.94
CA ASN A 39 8.05 2.03 -4.61
C ASN A 39 8.02 2.95 -5.86
N VAL A 40 7.23 2.55 -6.87
CA VAL A 40 7.27 3.15 -8.21
C VAL A 40 6.90 4.64 -8.18
N ILE A 41 6.07 5.02 -7.21
CA ILE A 41 5.65 6.39 -6.94
C ILE A 41 6.15 6.75 -5.53
N PRO A 42 7.38 7.24 -5.38
CA PRO A 42 7.96 7.52 -4.07
C PRO A 42 7.30 8.71 -3.37
N ASN A 43 6.78 9.65 -4.16
CA ASN A 43 6.03 10.81 -3.70
C ASN A 43 4.65 10.81 -4.37
N SER A 44 3.61 11.13 -3.61
CA SER A 44 2.28 11.37 -4.17
C SER A 44 2.30 12.63 -5.06
N LEU A 45 1.22 12.83 -5.83
CA LEU A 45 1.05 14.05 -6.60
C LEU A 45 1.06 15.28 -5.67
N PRO A 46 1.49 16.46 -6.14
CA PRO A 46 1.38 17.68 -5.37
C PRO A 46 -0.08 17.97 -4.99
N HIS A 47 -0.33 18.21 -3.71
CA HIS A 47 -1.62 18.66 -3.16
C HIS A 47 -1.52 20.13 -2.75
N GLN A 48 -2.65 20.82 -2.67
CA GLN A 48 -2.71 22.19 -2.15
C GLN A 48 -3.68 22.29 -0.98
N THR A 49 -3.29 22.99 0.07
CA THR A 49 -4.18 23.25 1.21
C THR A 49 -5.32 24.21 0.82
N TYR A 50 -6.56 23.78 1.03
CA TYR A 50 -7.75 24.62 0.75
C TYR A 50 -8.06 25.65 1.84
N ARG A 51 -7.49 25.46 3.04
CA ARG A 51 -7.56 26.36 4.19
C ARG A 51 -6.32 26.21 5.06
N ASP A 52 -6.11 27.15 5.97
CA ASP A 52 -5.11 27.02 7.02
C ASP A 52 -5.35 25.73 7.82
N LYS A 53 -4.27 24.99 8.07
CA LYS A 53 -4.27 23.72 8.79
C LYS A 53 -3.13 23.70 9.79
N GLU A 54 -3.33 23.00 10.90
CA GLU A 54 -2.26 22.66 11.81
C GLU A 54 -1.92 21.17 11.65
N VAL A 55 -0.65 20.85 11.46
CA VAL A 55 -0.15 19.48 11.32
C VAL A 55 1.09 19.33 12.19
N MET A 56 1.07 18.38 13.13
CA MET A 56 2.16 18.13 14.08
C MET A 56 2.63 19.41 14.81
N GLY A 57 1.70 20.31 15.14
CA GLY A 57 2.00 21.60 15.81
C GLY A 57 2.48 22.72 14.89
N TYR A 58 2.63 22.47 13.58
CA TYR A 58 3.00 23.49 12.59
C TYR A 58 1.78 24.04 11.88
N ARG A 59 1.68 25.38 11.80
CA ARG A 59 0.67 26.05 10.99
C ARG A 59 1.07 26.05 9.52
N ILE A 60 0.24 25.44 8.69
CA ILE A 60 0.34 25.39 7.23
C ILE A 60 -0.73 26.32 6.65
N PRO A 61 -0.36 27.45 6.02
CA PRO A 61 -1.32 28.38 5.42
C PRO A 61 -2.14 27.74 4.29
N LYS A 62 -3.29 28.35 3.96
CA LYS A 62 -4.02 28.09 2.72
C LYS A 62 -3.13 28.36 1.50
N GLY A 63 -3.25 27.51 0.48
CA GLY A 63 -2.52 27.64 -0.78
C GLY A 63 -1.13 27.00 -0.78
N THR A 64 -0.67 26.46 0.36
CA THR A 64 0.61 25.74 0.45
C THR A 64 0.55 24.44 -0.34
N ILE A 65 1.58 24.21 -1.16
CA ILE A 65 1.79 22.94 -1.87
C ILE A 65 2.42 21.92 -0.91
N ILE A 66 1.82 20.75 -0.82
CA ILE A 66 2.29 19.61 -0.04
C ILE A 66 2.62 18.49 -1.00
N ILE A 67 3.82 17.90 -0.88
CA ILE A 67 4.23 16.72 -1.63
C ILE A 67 4.41 15.58 -0.61
N PRO A 68 3.42 14.68 -0.47
CA PRO A 68 3.51 13.57 0.46
C PRO A 68 4.60 12.58 0.05
N ASN A 69 5.54 12.31 0.95
CA ASN A 69 6.53 11.26 0.80
C ASN A 69 5.87 9.91 1.17
N LEU A 70 5.59 9.08 0.18
CA LEU A 70 5.01 7.75 0.40
C LEU A 70 6.09 6.75 0.80
N SER A 71 7.30 6.90 0.28
CA SER A 71 8.45 6.05 0.60
C SER A 71 8.79 6.05 2.08
N SER A 72 8.64 7.19 2.77
CA SER A 72 8.91 7.25 4.21
C SER A 72 7.98 6.34 5.02
N ALA A 73 6.74 6.13 4.58
CA ALA A 73 5.83 5.19 5.22
C ALA A 73 6.12 3.72 4.81
N MET A 74 6.42 3.49 3.53
CA MET A 74 6.66 2.14 2.99
C MET A 74 8.02 1.54 3.43
N PHE A 75 8.95 2.38 3.90
CA PHE A 75 10.26 1.96 4.41
C PHE A 75 10.51 2.32 5.89
N ASP A 76 9.48 2.64 6.66
CA ASP A 76 9.63 2.92 8.09
C ASP A 76 10.09 1.66 8.84
N GLU A 77 11.33 1.67 9.34
CA GLU A 77 11.94 0.57 10.08
C GLU A 77 11.23 0.26 11.42
N ASN A 78 10.40 1.18 11.93
CA ASN A 78 9.60 0.94 13.12
C ASN A 78 8.32 0.15 12.81
N ILE A 79 7.90 0.10 11.53
CA ILE A 79 6.67 -0.54 11.08
C ILE A 79 6.98 -1.85 10.34
N TRP A 80 7.98 -1.81 9.45
CA TRP A 80 8.36 -2.94 8.61
C TRP A 80 9.60 -3.60 9.21
N SER A 81 9.56 -4.93 9.37
CA SER A 81 10.69 -5.67 9.98
C SER A 81 11.90 -5.78 9.05
N THR A 82 11.68 -5.83 7.73
CA THR A 82 12.75 -5.90 6.73
C THR A 82 12.42 -5.00 5.51
N PRO A 83 12.34 -3.66 5.67
CA PRO A 83 11.78 -2.75 4.67
C PRO A 83 12.52 -2.76 3.33
N HIS A 84 13.81 -3.08 3.34
CA HIS A 84 14.66 -3.09 2.15
C HIS A 84 14.87 -4.49 1.56
N GLN A 85 14.20 -5.51 2.10
CA GLN A 85 14.26 -6.88 1.58
C GLN A 85 12.88 -7.30 1.11
N PHE A 86 12.83 -8.05 0.01
CA PHE A 86 11.59 -8.62 -0.46
C PHE A 86 11.10 -9.71 0.50
N ASN A 87 10.07 -9.38 1.28
CA ASN A 87 9.50 -10.23 2.32
C ASN A 87 7.97 -10.22 2.28
N PRO A 88 7.34 -11.15 1.54
CA PRO A 88 5.87 -11.30 1.54
C PRO A 88 5.26 -11.52 2.93
N GLY A 89 6.07 -11.91 3.92
CA GLY A 89 5.64 -12.04 5.31
C GLY A 89 5.14 -10.74 5.94
N HIS A 90 5.50 -9.57 5.41
CA HIS A 90 4.95 -8.29 5.90
C HIS A 90 3.42 -8.20 5.74
N PHE A 91 2.84 -8.95 4.80
CA PHE A 91 1.41 -8.96 4.50
C PHE A 91 0.72 -10.24 4.97
N LEU A 92 1.37 -11.06 5.78
CA LEU A 92 0.82 -12.31 6.29
C LEU A 92 0.87 -12.33 7.82
N ASN A 93 -0.25 -12.69 8.44
CA ASN A 93 -0.25 -12.97 9.88
C ASN A 93 0.32 -14.37 10.18
N LEU A 94 0.40 -14.72 11.47
CA LEU A 94 0.92 -16.02 11.92
C LEU A 94 0.11 -17.23 11.40
N GLU A 95 -1.16 -17.04 11.04
CA GLU A 95 -2.02 -18.07 10.44
C GLU A 95 -1.89 -18.14 8.91
N GLY A 96 -1.06 -17.28 8.30
CA GLY A 96 -0.92 -17.18 6.85
C GLY A 96 -2.08 -16.46 6.15
N LYS A 97 -2.92 -15.73 6.89
CA LYS A 97 -3.97 -14.88 6.32
C LYS A 97 -3.39 -13.53 5.89
N LEU A 98 -3.95 -12.99 4.81
CA LEU A 98 -3.58 -11.68 4.31
C LEU A 98 -3.94 -10.59 5.33
N VAL A 99 -2.96 -9.74 5.65
CA VAL A 99 -3.14 -8.52 6.43
C VAL A 99 -2.61 -7.33 5.65
N LYS A 100 -3.24 -6.18 5.82
CA LYS A 100 -2.85 -4.94 5.15
C LYS A 100 -2.45 -3.90 6.21
N PRO A 101 -1.14 -3.68 6.45
CA PRO A 101 -0.68 -2.63 7.35
C PRO A 101 -1.16 -1.24 6.90
N GLU A 102 -1.47 -0.35 7.83
CA GLU A 102 -1.92 1.02 7.50
C GLU A 102 -0.86 1.83 6.74
N ALA A 103 0.43 1.55 6.98
CA ALA A 103 1.56 2.16 6.27
C ALA A 103 1.66 1.73 4.79
N PHE A 104 0.88 0.74 4.36
CA PHE A 104 0.82 0.33 2.96
C PHE A 104 -0.09 1.26 2.15
N ILE A 105 0.49 2.34 1.65
CA ILE A 105 -0.19 3.40 0.87
C ILE A 105 0.40 3.58 -0.55
N PRO A 106 0.52 2.51 -1.36
CA PRO A 106 1.11 2.61 -2.70
C PRO A 106 0.31 3.51 -3.67
N PHE A 107 -0.94 3.82 -3.31
CA PHE A 107 -1.83 4.69 -4.08
C PHE A 107 -2.21 5.96 -3.30
N SER A 108 -1.33 6.41 -2.40
CA SER A 108 -1.57 7.53 -1.47
C SER A 108 -2.75 7.25 -0.52
N ALA A 109 -3.15 8.28 0.23
CA ALA A 109 -4.29 8.24 1.14
C ALA A 109 -5.20 9.44 0.85
N ALA A 110 -6.51 9.25 1.03
CA ALA A 110 -7.60 10.21 0.78
C ALA A 110 -8.17 10.31 -0.66
N ASN A 111 -9.42 10.79 -0.74
CA ASN A 111 -10.17 10.99 -1.98
C ASN A 111 -9.79 12.31 -2.67
N VAL A 112 -9.48 12.25 -3.97
CA VAL A 112 -9.24 13.44 -4.82
C VAL A 112 -10.51 14.30 -5.00
N GLY A 113 -11.69 13.77 -4.66
CA GLY A 113 -13.00 14.43 -4.85
C GLY A 113 -13.34 15.53 -3.84
N ASP A 114 -12.81 15.49 -2.62
CA ASP A 114 -13.14 16.45 -1.55
C ASP A 114 -12.36 17.78 -1.65
N LEU A 115 -11.51 17.92 -2.67
CA LEU A 115 -10.75 19.15 -2.94
C LEU A 115 -11.44 20.06 -3.97
N ARG A 116 -12.64 19.70 -4.45
CA ARG A 116 -13.41 20.47 -5.44
C ARG A 116 -14.76 21.00 -4.96
N SER A 117 -15.14 20.76 -3.71
CA SER A 117 -16.34 21.35 -3.12
C SER A 117 -15.97 22.58 -2.28
N HIS A 118 -16.42 23.74 -2.77
CA HIS A 118 -16.48 25.08 -2.15
C HIS A 118 -15.39 26.08 -2.58
#